data_AF-A0A9E4KE78-F1
#
_entry.id   AF-A0A9E4KE78-F1
#
_cell.length_a   1.000
_cell.length_b   1.000
_cell.length_c   1.000
_cell.angle_alpha   90.00
_cell.angle_beta   90.00
_cell.angle_gamma   90.00
#
_symmetry.space_group_name_H-M   'P 1'
#
loop_
_entity.id
_entity.type
_entity.pdbx_description
1 polymer ?
#
loop_
_entity_poly.entity_id
_entity_poly.type
_entity_poly.pdbx_seq_one_letter_code
_entity_poly.pdbx_strand_id
1 'polypeptide(L)'
;RKWNLSALLAECRELPISERRRITFEYVMLRGVNDSRGDAKALSRLLEGLKCKVNLIPWNPFPGVAFERPDDGRVEEFRRILLAAGLVATTRTAKGVDILAACGQLADARRLKSRDALKLLNPI
;
A
#
# COMPACT_ATOMS: atom_id res chain seq x y z
N ARG A 1 -4.54 -20.38 2.27
CA ARG A 1 -4.65 -20.33 3.75
C ARG A 1 -5.02 -18.90 4.15
N LYS A 2 -5.95 -18.70 5.08
CA LYS A 2 -6.24 -17.38 5.67
C LYS A 2 -5.45 -17.28 6.98
N TRP A 3 -4.61 -16.25 7.10
CA TRP A 3 -3.93 -15.94 8.36
C TRP A 3 -4.66 -14.77 9.00
N ASN A 4 -5.00 -14.91 10.28
CA ASN A 4 -5.69 -13.85 10.99
C ASN A 4 -4.69 -12.72 11.32
N LEU A 5 -5.12 -11.47 11.21
CA LEU A 5 -4.24 -10.31 11.41
C LEU A 5 -3.67 -10.25 12.84
N SER A 6 -4.45 -10.66 13.83
CA SER A 6 -4.03 -10.65 15.23
C SER A 6 -2.86 -11.59 15.49
N ALA A 7 -2.88 -12.78 14.92
CA ALA A 7 -1.83 -13.79 15.02
C ALA A 7 -0.58 -13.31 14.27
N LEU A 8 -0.74 -12.74 13.07
CA LEU A 8 0.39 -12.14 12.36
C LEU A 8 1.08 -11.07 13.22
N LEU A 9 0.31 -10.18 13.85
CA LEU A 9 0.85 -9.12 14.69
C LEU A 9 1.44 -9.65 16.01
N ALA A 10 0.88 -10.71 16.58
CA ALA A 10 1.44 -11.40 17.73
C ALA A 10 2.81 -11.99 17.39
N GLU A 11 2.91 -12.74 16.29
CA GLU A 11 4.20 -13.26 15.80
C GLU A 11 5.19 -12.11 15.51
N CYS A 12 4.74 -11.01 14.90
CA CYS A 12 5.59 -9.84 14.68
C CYS A 12 6.15 -9.21 15.96
N ARG A 13 5.44 -9.31 17.10
CA ARG A 13 5.94 -8.82 18.39
C ARG A 13 7.04 -9.73 18.96
N GLU A 14 6.90 -11.03 18.76
CA GLU A 14 7.85 -12.04 19.28
C GLU A 14 9.04 -12.29 18.33
N LEU A 15 9.00 -11.76 17.10
CA LEU A 15 10.09 -11.94 16.13
C LEU A 15 11.43 -11.45 16.70
N PRO A 16 12.48 -12.30 16.74
CA PRO A 16 13.80 -11.92 17.27
C PRO A 16 14.54 -11.04 16.26
N ILE A 17 14.16 -9.77 16.20
CA ILE A 17 14.82 -8.75 15.38
C ILE A 17 15.90 -8.04 16.17
N SER A 18 17.07 -7.85 15.55
CA SER A 18 18.17 -7.13 16.19
C SER A 18 17.81 -5.67 16.52
N GLU A 19 18.58 -5.07 17.43
CA GLU A 19 18.38 -3.68 17.87
C GLU A 19 18.33 -2.66 16.73
N ARG A 20 19.00 -2.93 15.60
CA ARG A 20 19.05 -2.03 14.44
C ARG A 20 17.96 -2.29 13.40
N ARG A 21 17.24 -3.41 13.47
CA ARG A 21 16.19 -3.76 12.49
C ARG A 21 14.81 -3.34 12.98
N ARG A 22 13.94 -3.00 12.02
CA ARG A 22 12.52 -2.69 12.22
C ARG A 22 11.70 -3.44 11.18
N ILE A 23 10.54 -3.96 11.58
CA ILE A 23 9.56 -4.49 10.63
C ILE A 23 9.02 -3.32 9.81
N THR A 24 8.86 -3.50 8.50
CA THR A 24 8.25 -2.48 7.63
C THR A 24 6.85 -2.93 7.27
N PHE A 25 5.85 -2.15 7.68
CA PHE A 25 4.48 -2.34 7.23
C PHE A 25 4.24 -1.47 6.00
N GLU A 26 3.88 -2.08 4.88
CA GLU A 26 3.42 -1.35 3.70
C GLU A 26 1.91 -1.10 3.82
N TYR A 27 1.51 0.16 3.66
CA TYR A 27 0.12 0.57 3.77
C TYR A 27 -0.30 1.25 2.47
N VAL A 28 -1.06 0.52 1.65
CA VAL A 28 -1.64 1.07 0.42
C VAL A 28 -2.81 1.96 0.79
N MET A 29 -2.71 3.25 0.45
CA MET A 29 -3.76 4.22 0.75
C MET A 29 -4.71 4.36 -0.44
N LEU A 30 -5.98 4.12 -0.20
CA LEU A 30 -7.08 4.16 -1.15
C LEU A 30 -8.06 5.26 -0.73
N ARG A 31 -8.39 6.17 -1.65
CA ARG A 31 -9.25 7.31 -1.37
C ARG A 31 -10.60 6.87 -0.81
N GLY A 32 -10.98 7.41 0.34
CA GLY A 32 -12.30 7.16 0.96
C GLY A 32 -12.52 5.75 1.49
N VAL A 33 -11.52 4.86 1.40
CA VAL A 33 -11.61 3.47 1.89
C VAL A 33 -10.82 3.28 3.18
N ASN A 34 -9.57 3.75 3.21
CA ASN A 34 -8.67 3.54 4.34
C ASN A 34 -7.69 4.71 4.54
N ASP A 35 -8.11 5.92 4.16
CA ASP A 35 -7.27 7.12 4.15
C ASP A 35 -7.75 8.21 5.14
N SER A 36 -8.63 7.86 6.07
CA SER A 36 -9.17 8.82 7.03
C SER A 36 -8.24 9.04 8.23
N ARG A 37 -8.47 10.14 8.96
CA ARG A 37 -7.84 10.36 10.28
C ARG A 37 -8.15 9.24 11.27
N GLY A 38 -9.33 8.63 11.16
CA GLY A 38 -9.74 7.50 12.00
C GLY A 38 -8.89 6.25 11.72
N ASP A 39 -8.65 5.97 10.44
CA ASP A 39 -7.80 4.87 10.00
C ASP A 39 -6.36 5.04 10.48
N ALA A 40 -5.81 6.25 10.42
CA ALA A 40 -4.48 6.56 10.93
C ALA A 40 -4.38 6.28 12.44
N LYS A 41 -5.37 6.71 13.23
CA LYS A 41 -5.42 6.45 14.67
C LYS A 41 -5.59 4.97 14.98
N ALA A 42 -6.41 4.26 14.21
CA ALA A 42 -6.58 2.81 14.37
C ALA A 42 -5.28 2.07 14.06
N LEU A 43 -4.56 2.46 13.00
CA LEU A 43 -3.25 1.90 12.66
C LEU A 43 -2.21 2.17 13.74
N SER A 44 -2.16 3.39 14.29
CA SER A 44 -1.28 3.72 15.41
C SER A 44 -1.48 2.81 16.61
N ARG A 45 -2.74 2.57 17.01
CA ARG A 45 -3.08 1.66 18.12
C ARG A 45 -2.72 0.22 17.80
N LEU A 46 -2.95 -0.22 16.58
CA LEU A 46 -2.66 -1.59 16.15
C LEU A 46 -1.15 -1.92 16.22
N LEU A 47 -0.31 -0.92 15.92
CA LEU A 47 1.15 -1.05 15.86
C LEU A 47 1.85 -0.59 17.15
N GLU A 48 1.11 -0.20 18.18
CA GLU A 48 1.66 0.22 19.45
C GLU A 48 2.54 -0.88 20.08
N GLY A 49 3.71 -0.47 20.58
CA GLY A 49 4.72 -1.37 21.14
C GLY A 49 5.51 -2.17 20.10
N LEU A 50 5.11 -2.20 18.82
CA LEU A 50 5.90 -2.89 17.80
C LEU A 50 7.07 -2.03 17.34
N LYS A 51 8.24 -2.67 17.29
CA LYS A 51 9.43 -2.08 16.69
C LYS A 51 9.35 -2.11 15.17
N CYS A 52 8.63 -1.14 14.62
CA CYS A 52 8.32 -1.08 13.21
C CYS A 52 8.53 0.32 12.61
N LYS A 53 8.30 0.38 11.29
CA LYS A 53 8.07 1.59 10.51
C LYS A 53 6.94 1.34 9.51
N VAL A 54 6.24 2.39 9.13
CA VAL A 54 5.14 2.35 8.16
C VAL A 54 5.57 3.03 6.87
N ASN A 55 5.38 2.36 5.74
CA ASN A 55 5.56 2.93 4.42
C ASN A 55 4.19 3.16 3.78
N LEU A 56 3.75 4.41 3.74
CA LEU A 56 2.52 4.83 3.07
C LEU A 56 2.74 4.80 1.56
N ILE A 57 1.87 4.10 0.84
CA ILE A 57 1.92 3.96 -0.62
C ILE A 57 0.58 4.48 -1.15
N PRO A 58 0.48 5.77 -1.51
CA PRO A 58 -0.73 6.26 -2.13
C PRO A 58 -0.97 5.54 -3.45
N TRP A 59 -2.21 5.13 -3.69
CA TRP A 59 -2.58 4.31 -4.84
C TRP A 59 -2.08 4.88 -6.17
N ASN A 60 -1.63 3.99 -7.05
CA ASN A 60 -1.33 4.30 -8.43
C ASN A 60 -2.39 3.62 -9.31
N PRO A 61 -3.29 4.39 -9.95
CA PRO A 61 -4.36 3.83 -10.76
C PRO A 61 -3.85 2.95 -11.90
N PHE A 62 -4.60 1.90 -12.23
CA PHE A 62 -4.44 1.13 -13.45
C PHE A 62 -5.82 0.69 -14.00
N PRO A 63 -5.92 0.40 -15.31
CA PRO A 63 -7.21 0.08 -15.94
C PRO A 63 -7.92 -1.11 -15.28
N GLY A 64 -9.24 -0.99 -15.08
CA GLY A 64 -10.09 -2.08 -14.60
C GLY A 64 -10.29 -2.17 -13.09
N VAL A 65 -9.82 -1.20 -12.31
CA VAL A 65 -10.03 -1.14 -10.85
C VAL A 65 -10.55 0.24 -10.44
N ALA A 66 -11.68 0.25 -9.73
CA ALA A 66 -12.36 1.48 -9.27
C ALA A 66 -11.82 1.98 -7.92
N PHE A 67 -10.49 2.04 -7.77
CA PHE A 67 -9.84 2.67 -6.62
C PHE A 67 -9.11 3.92 -7.05
N GLU A 68 -9.14 4.92 -6.18
CA GLU A 68 -8.59 6.24 -6.43
C GLU A 68 -7.43 6.55 -5.48
N ARG A 69 -6.52 7.39 -5.97
CA ARG A 69 -5.41 7.94 -5.18
C ARG A 69 -5.95 9.01 -4.22
N PRO A 70 -5.66 8.94 -2.91
CA PRO A 70 -5.95 10.03 -1.97
C PRO A 70 -5.26 11.34 -2.35
N ASP A 71 -5.81 12.48 -1.92
CA ASP A 71 -5.13 13.77 -2.07
C ASP A 71 -3.83 13.80 -1.26
N ASP A 72 -2.82 14.50 -1.76
CA ASP A 72 -1.53 14.57 -1.08
C ASP A 72 -1.64 15.19 0.34
N GLY A 73 -2.56 16.14 0.54
CA GLY A 73 -2.85 16.69 1.87
C GLY A 73 -3.39 15.65 2.86
N ARG A 74 -4.16 14.67 2.36
CA ARG A 74 -4.70 13.58 3.17
C ARG A 74 -3.64 12.54 3.49
N VAL A 75 -2.76 12.25 2.54
CA VAL A 75 -1.57 11.41 2.76
C VAL A 75 -0.66 12.03 3.83
N GLU A 76 -0.38 13.32 3.73
CA GLU A 76 0.49 14.00 4.70
C GLU A 76 -0.16 14.11 6.07
N GLU A 77 -1.47 14.35 6.15
CA GLU A 77 -2.20 14.32 7.41
C GLU A 77 -2.15 12.95 8.08
N PHE A 78 -2.40 11.88 7.33
CA PHE A 78 -2.29 10.52 7.83
C PHE A 78 -0.87 10.26 8.37
N ARG A 79 0.15 10.63 7.59
CA ARG A 79 1.55 10.52 7.99
C ARG A 79 1.84 11.29 9.29
N ARG A 80 1.36 12.52 9.41
CA ARG A 80 1.52 13.34 10.62
C ARG A 80 0.91 12.68 11.86
N ILE A 81 -0.25 12.05 11.73
CA ILE A 81 -0.89 11.33 12.85
C ILE A 81 -0.02 10.16 13.29
N LEU A 82 0.54 9.38 12.36
CA LEU A 82 1.44 8.27 12.69
C LEU A 82 2.71 8.76 13.40
N LEU A 83 3.33 9.83 12.88
CA LEU A 83 4.53 10.43 13.48
C LEU A 83 4.24 10.96 14.90
N ALA A 84 3.10 11.62 15.09
CA ALA A 84 2.67 12.12 16.39
C ALA A 84 2.41 11.01 17.41
N ALA A 85 2.06 9.80 16.94
CA ALA A 85 1.92 8.60 17.77
C ALA A 85 3.26 7.87 18.02
N GLY A 86 4.41 8.45 17.60
CA GLY A 86 5.74 7.87 17.81
C GLY A 86 6.16 6.81 16.79
N LEU A 87 5.36 6.57 15.73
CA LEU A 87 5.72 5.66 14.65
C LEU A 87 6.63 6.36 13.64
N VAL A 88 7.59 5.62 13.09
CA VAL A 88 8.35 6.09 11.92
C VAL A 88 7.50 5.87 10.67
N ALA A 89 7.13 6.94 9.98
CA ALA A 89 6.29 6.88 8.77
C ALA A 89 6.94 7.60 7.57
N THR A 90 7.04 6.90 6.45
CA THR A 90 7.50 7.44 5.16
C THR A 90 6.40 7.36 4.12
N THR A 91 6.38 8.29 3.18
CA THR A 91 5.50 8.21 2.00
C THR A 91 6.33 7.83 0.79
N ARG A 92 5.94 6.78 0.08
CA ARG A 92 6.57 6.39 -1.18
C ARG A 92 6.06 7.30 -2.29
N THR A 93 6.92 8.21 -2.75
CA THR A 93 6.66 8.97 -3.97
C THR A 93 6.77 8.04 -5.18
N ALA A 94 5.74 8.03 -6.04
CA ALA A 94 5.82 7.32 -7.31
C ALA A 94 6.80 8.06 -8.22
N LYS A 95 8.03 7.55 -8.31
CA LYS A 95 8.94 7.97 -9.39
C LYS A 95 8.42 7.35 -10.68
N GLY A 96 8.05 8.18 -11.66
CA GLY A 96 7.67 7.73 -13.01
C GLY A 96 6.18 7.44 -13.21
N VAL A 97 5.26 8.26 -12.69
CA VAL A 97 3.84 8.21 -13.11
C VAL A 97 3.70 8.36 -14.65
N ASP A 98 4.70 8.96 -15.30
CA ASP A 98 4.81 9.13 -16.75
C ASP A 98 5.14 7.84 -17.52
N ILE A 99 5.54 6.77 -16.83
CA ILE A 99 5.87 5.49 -17.45
C ILE A 99 5.07 4.46 -16.69
N LEU A 100 4.18 3.73 -17.36
CA LEU A 100 3.36 2.66 -16.80
C LEU A 100 4.25 1.50 -16.27
N ALA A 101 5.00 1.75 -15.19
CA ALA A 101 5.92 0.85 -14.50
C ALA A 101 5.74 0.85 -12.96
N ALA A 102 4.62 1.38 -12.45
CA ALA A 102 4.29 1.37 -11.04
C ALA A 102 3.99 -0.05 -10.51
N CYS A 103 4.42 -0.33 -9.28
CA CYS A 103 4.21 -1.62 -8.60
C CYS A 103 2.73 -2.05 -8.62
N GLY A 104 2.47 -3.24 -9.17
CA GLY A 104 1.13 -3.76 -9.50
C GLY A 104 1.00 -4.18 -10.96
N GLN A 105 1.91 -3.73 -11.83
CA GLN A 105 1.87 -3.98 -13.29
C GLN A 105 2.66 -5.21 -13.76
N LEU A 106 3.15 -6.05 -12.85
CA LEU A 106 3.54 -7.43 -13.18
C LEU A 106 2.26 -8.29 -13.36
N ALA A 107 1.30 -7.79 -14.15
CA ALA A 107 0.24 -8.60 -14.71
C ALA A 107 0.87 -9.37 -15.87
N ASP A 108 1.17 -10.64 -15.59
CA ASP A 108 1.63 -11.68 -16.50
C ASP A 108 1.49 -11.34 -18.00
N ALA A 109 2.62 -11.08 -18.67
CA ALA A 109 2.69 -10.89 -20.12
C ALA A 109 2.11 -12.09 -20.90
N ARG A 110 1.82 -13.22 -20.24
CA ARG A 110 1.11 -14.37 -20.84
C ARG A 110 -0.39 -14.15 -21.00
N ARG A 111 -1.04 -13.22 -20.29
CA ARG A 111 -2.50 -13.01 -20.39
C ARG A 111 -2.91 -12.09 -21.54
N LEU A 112 -2.02 -11.19 -21.97
CA LEU A 112 -2.24 -10.26 -23.09
C LEU A 112 -2.20 -10.96 -24.47
N LYS A 113 -1.61 -12.16 -24.58
CA LYS A 113 -1.63 -12.93 -25.83
C LYS A 113 -2.96 -13.64 -26.12
N SER A 114 -3.94 -13.60 -25.21
CA SER A 114 -5.12 -14.47 -25.32
C SER A 114 -6.47 -13.76 -25.52
N ARG A 115 -6.56 -12.42 -25.50
CA ARG A 115 -7.88 -11.75 -25.69
C ARG A 115 -7.98 -10.58 -26.66
N ASP A 116 -6.89 -9.92 -27.08
CA ASP A 116 -7.01 -8.72 -27.94
C ASP A 116 -6.27 -8.74 -29.28
N ALA A 117 -5.67 -9.86 -29.69
CA ALA A 117 -5.04 -9.99 -31.02
C ALA A 117 -6.02 -10.43 -32.14
N LEU A 118 -7.30 -10.69 -31.83
CA LEU A 118 -8.28 -11.29 -32.77
C LEU A 118 -9.46 -10.37 -33.13
N LYS A 119 -9.46 -9.09 -32.69
CA LYS A 119 -10.53 -8.13 -33.04
C LYS A 119 -10.09 -6.95 -33.92
N LEU A 120 -8.82 -6.89 -34.32
CA LEU A 120 -8.29 -5.86 -35.23
C LEU A 120 -7.90 -6.40 -36.62
N LEU A 121 -8.31 -7.62 -36.96
CA LEU A 121 -8.02 -8.27 -38.25
C LEU A 121 -9.27 -8.78 -38.97
N ASN A 122 -10.37 -8.00 -38.98
CA ASN A 122 -11.41 -8.20 -39.99
C ASN A 122 -11.93 -6.84 -40.48
N PRO A 123 -11.56 -6.42 -41.71
CA PRO A 123 -12.06 -5.21 -42.33
C PRO A 123 -13.48 -5.44 -42.88
N ILE A 124 -14.37 -4.48 -42.64
CA ILE A 124 -15.30 -4.04 -43.70
C ILE A 124 -14.83 -2.64 -44.07
#